data_AF-A0A2G1YWU3-F1
#
_entry.id   AF-A0A2G1YWU3-F1
#
_cell.length_a   1.000
_cell.length_b   1.000
_cell.length_c   1.000
_cell.angle_alpha   90.00
_cell.angle_beta   90.00
_cell.angle_gamma   90.00
#
_symmetry.space_group_name_H-M   'P 1'
#
loop_
_entity.id
_entity.type
_entity.pdbx_description
1 polymer ?
#
loop_
_entity_poly.entity_id
_entity_poly.type
_entity_poly.pdbx_seq_one_letter_code
_entity_poly.pdbx_strand_id
1 'polypeptide(L)'
;MAHLNIPAHINAPRANVGTANDASDSAKTVRRLRDEISILKTQLLLLEQKADADPLVAVYNRRALIREIGRAQVLMTRYDILCSVIFFDLNDFKKVNDRFGHSIGDDLLIKIGETLKSAVRDCDMVARIGGDEFAVLLFKTNVAEAKARAASLACRIAEQHIDMASELISVSSAWGVSPCYPDDTPKQILHRADRAMYETKVDQDS
;
A
#
# COMPACT_ATOMS: atom_id res chain seq x y z
N MET A 1 -22.94 -84.64 51.77
CA MET A 1 -22.05 -83.60 52.33
C MET A 1 -21.18 -83.07 51.21
N ALA A 2 -21.11 -81.80 50.85
CA ALA A 2 -21.83 -80.60 51.25
C ALA A 2 -21.78 -79.61 50.05
N HIS A 3 -22.90 -78.94 49.79
CA HIS A 3 -23.01 -77.81 48.86
C HIS A 3 -22.45 -76.51 49.49
N LEU A 4 -22.39 -75.46 48.64
CA LEU A 4 -22.24 -74.01 48.93
C LEU A 4 -20.78 -73.52 49.10
N ASN A 5 -20.31 -72.37 48.58
CA ASN A 5 -20.91 -71.18 47.98
C ASN A 5 -19.75 -70.26 47.50
N ILE A 6 -19.78 -69.69 46.28
CA ILE A 6 -18.98 -68.49 45.93
C ILE A 6 -19.86 -67.60 45.04
N PRO A 7 -20.15 -66.34 45.40
CA PRO A 7 -21.01 -65.47 44.60
C PRO A 7 -20.23 -64.77 43.48
N ALA A 8 -20.90 -64.62 42.33
CA ALA A 8 -20.47 -63.82 41.20
C ALA A 8 -20.65 -62.32 41.49
N HIS A 9 -19.57 -61.56 41.50
CA HIS A 9 -19.62 -60.09 41.42
C HIS A 9 -19.86 -59.69 39.96
N ILE A 10 -21.12 -59.44 39.60
CA ILE A 10 -21.49 -58.76 38.35
C ILE A 10 -21.43 -57.27 38.65
N ASN A 11 -20.37 -56.60 38.24
CA ASN A 11 -20.30 -55.14 38.25
C ASN A 11 -20.77 -54.65 36.88
N ALA A 12 -22.00 -54.14 36.79
CA ALA A 12 -22.50 -53.51 35.57
C ALA A 12 -21.82 -52.14 35.37
N PRO A 13 -21.29 -51.81 34.18
CA PRO A 13 -20.79 -50.47 33.93
C PRO A 13 -21.98 -49.51 33.82
N ARG A 14 -21.93 -48.44 34.63
CA ARG A 14 -22.84 -47.29 34.58
C ARG A 14 -22.94 -46.73 33.16
N ALA A 15 -24.16 -46.43 32.75
CA ALA A 15 -24.49 -45.79 31.48
C ALA A 15 -23.69 -44.49 31.27
N ASN A 16 -22.98 -44.42 30.14
CA ASN A 16 -22.31 -43.23 29.64
C ASN A 16 -23.33 -42.38 28.87
N VAL A 17 -23.95 -41.39 29.54
CA VAL A 17 -24.96 -40.49 28.95
C VAL A 17 -24.39 -39.10 28.63
N GLY A 18 -23.08 -38.89 28.76
CA GLY A 18 -22.47 -37.55 28.66
C GLY A 18 -21.93 -37.10 27.29
N THR A 19 -21.72 -37.99 26.32
CA THR A 19 -20.79 -37.68 25.21
C THR A 19 -21.39 -36.92 24.03
N ALA A 20 -22.71 -37.02 23.79
CA ALA A 20 -23.33 -36.44 22.60
C ALA A 20 -23.64 -34.93 22.73
N ASN A 21 -23.98 -34.47 23.95
CA ASN A 21 -24.38 -33.08 24.17
C ASN A 21 -23.16 -32.14 24.22
N ASP A 22 -22.08 -32.58 24.86
CA ASP A 22 -20.81 -31.83 24.96
C ASP A 22 -20.11 -31.68 23.60
N ALA A 23 -20.21 -32.70 22.73
CA ALA A 23 -19.67 -32.65 21.38
C ALA A 23 -20.44 -31.68 20.47
N SER A 24 -21.77 -31.62 20.62
CA SER A 24 -22.64 -30.68 19.90
C SER A 24 -22.39 -29.23 20.31
N ASP A 25 -22.22 -28.96 21.61
CA ASP A 25 -21.95 -27.60 22.10
C ASP A 25 -20.51 -27.14 21.84
N SER A 26 -19.55 -28.06 21.84
CA SER A 26 -18.18 -27.78 21.37
C SER A 26 -18.15 -27.43 19.88
N ALA A 27 -18.89 -28.15 19.04
CA ALA A 27 -18.98 -27.88 17.61
C ALA A 27 -19.64 -26.51 17.30
N LYS A 28 -20.70 -26.14 18.05
CA LYS A 28 -21.33 -24.81 17.95
C LYS A 28 -20.37 -23.70 18.39
N THR A 29 -19.62 -23.92 19.45
CA THR A 29 -18.63 -22.95 19.95
C THR A 29 -17.50 -22.73 18.94
N VAL A 30 -16.95 -23.81 18.37
CA VAL A 30 -15.92 -23.72 17.32
C VAL A 30 -16.44 -22.99 16.09
N ARG A 31 -17.70 -23.22 15.68
CA ARG A 31 -18.31 -22.52 14.55
C ARG A 31 -18.44 -21.03 14.83
N ARG A 32 -19.00 -20.66 15.99
CA ARG A 32 -19.14 -19.25 16.41
C ARG A 32 -17.79 -18.52 16.43
N LEU A 33 -16.77 -19.13 17.02
CA LEU A 33 -15.43 -18.54 17.07
C LEU A 33 -14.80 -18.37 15.68
N ARG A 34 -15.03 -19.30 14.74
CA ARG A 34 -14.58 -19.12 13.34
C ARG A 34 -15.26 -17.96 12.65
N ASP A 35 -16.58 -17.82 12.84
CA ASP A 35 -17.35 -16.73 12.25
C ASP A 35 -16.87 -15.38 12.82
N GLU A 36 -16.63 -15.31 14.13
CA GLU A 36 -16.11 -14.14 14.83
C GLU A 36 -14.68 -13.78 14.37
N ILE A 37 -13.80 -14.77 14.23
CA ILE A 37 -12.46 -14.58 13.64
C ILE A 37 -12.57 -14.05 12.20
N SER A 38 -13.51 -14.56 11.41
CA SER A 38 -13.67 -14.10 10.02
C SER A 38 -14.13 -12.65 9.96
N ILE A 39 -15.09 -12.26 10.79
CA ILE A 39 -15.57 -10.87 10.88
C ILE A 39 -14.43 -9.96 11.32
N LEU A 40 -13.69 -10.34 12.36
CA LEU A 40 -12.56 -9.55 12.86
C LEU A 40 -11.47 -9.39 11.80
N LYS A 41 -11.18 -10.43 11.00
CA LYS A 41 -10.25 -10.34 9.87
C LYS A 41 -10.73 -9.38 8.79
N THR A 42 -12.02 -9.42 8.43
CA THR A 42 -12.59 -8.47 7.46
C THR A 42 -12.52 -7.03 7.97
N GLN A 43 -12.83 -6.81 9.25
CA GLN A 43 -12.70 -5.49 9.87
C GLN A 43 -11.25 -5.01 9.90
N LEU A 44 -10.30 -5.90 10.20
CA LEU A 44 -8.87 -5.60 10.15
C LEU A 44 -8.45 -5.16 8.74
N LEU A 45 -8.83 -5.89 7.71
CA LEU A 45 -8.52 -5.54 6.31
C LEU A 45 -9.11 -4.18 5.91
N LEU A 46 -10.33 -3.86 6.34
CA LEU A 46 -10.95 -2.56 6.11
C LEU A 46 -10.22 -1.42 6.83
N LEU A 47 -9.80 -1.66 8.08
CA LEU A 47 -9.00 -0.69 8.85
C LEU A 47 -7.62 -0.48 8.21
N GLU A 48 -6.99 -1.54 7.72
CA GLU A 48 -5.73 -1.47 6.99
C GLU A 48 -5.88 -0.65 5.71
N GLN A 49 -6.91 -0.93 4.88
CA GLN A 49 -7.18 -0.16 3.67
C GLN A 49 -7.42 1.33 3.94
N LYS A 50 -8.21 1.67 4.98
CA LYS A 50 -8.42 3.08 5.36
C LYS A 50 -7.12 3.75 5.78
N ALA A 51 -6.21 3.00 6.38
CA ALA A 51 -4.92 3.50 6.80
C ALA A 51 -3.85 3.44 5.69
N ASP A 52 -4.22 3.08 4.46
CA ASP A 52 -3.34 3.07 3.29
C ASP A 52 -3.51 4.28 2.37
N ALA A 53 -4.51 5.11 2.62
CA ALA A 53 -4.72 6.37 1.92
C ALA A 53 -3.88 7.51 2.54
N ASP A 54 -3.48 8.47 1.71
CA ASP A 54 -3.01 9.76 2.19
C ASP A 54 -4.22 10.60 2.68
N PRO A 55 -4.11 11.31 3.82
CA PRO A 55 -5.26 12.01 4.41
C PRO A 55 -5.68 13.27 3.65
N LEU A 56 -4.80 13.84 2.83
CA LEU A 56 -5.06 15.10 2.11
C LEU A 56 -5.32 14.83 0.63
N VAL A 57 -4.48 14.01 0.01
CA VAL A 57 -4.53 13.72 -1.42
C VAL A 57 -5.16 12.34 -1.62
N ALA A 58 -6.09 12.18 -2.56
CA ALA A 58 -6.81 10.92 -2.80
C ALA A 58 -5.97 9.81 -3.49
N VAL A 59 -4.74 9.62 -3.02
CA VAL A 59 -3.72 8.65 -3.45
C VAL A 59 -3.32 7.77 -2.26
N TYR A 60 -2.48 6.77 -2.49
CA TYR A 60 -1.96 5.95 -1.42
C TYR A 60 -0.91 6.70 -0.58
N ASN A 61 -0.67 6.22 0.64
CA ASN A 61 0.41 6.74 1.47
C ASN A 61 1.70 5.92 1.32
N ARG A 62 2.78 6.43 1.91
CA ARG A 62 4.10 5.78 1.92
C ARG A 62 4.08 4.32 2.40
N ARG A 63 3.28 4.01 3.42
CA ARG A 63 3.24 2.66 3.99
C ARG A 63 2.62 1.67 3.00
N ALA A 64 1.54 2.07 2.34
CA ALA A 64 0.90 1.28 1.30
C ALA A 64 1.87 1.02 0.14
N LEU A 65 2.59 2.05 -0.32
CA LEU A 65 3.56 1.92 -1.40
C LEU A 65 4.67 0.91 -1.08
N ILE A 66 5.27 1.00 0.11
CA ILE A 66 6.33 0.07 0.54
C ILE A 66 5.85 -1.37 0.51
N ARG A 67 4.62 -1.62 0.97
CA ARG A 67 4.01 -2.94 0.97
C ARG A 67 3.75 -3.43 -0.46
N GLU A 68 3.28 -2.55 -1.34
CA GLU A 68 2.96 -2.91 -2.72
C GLU A 68 4.21 -3.17 -3.56
N ILE A 69 5.31 -2.43 -3.33
CA ILE A 69 6.62 -2.77 -3.93
C ILE A 69 7.05 -4.17 -3.50
N GLY A 70 6.90 -4.52 -2.21
CA GLY A 70 7.19 -5.86 -1.73
C GLY A 70 6.35 -6.95 -2.41
N ARG A 71 5.05 -6.69 -2.64
CA ARG A 71 4.19 -7.58 -3.42
C ARG A 71 4.64 -7.68 -4.87
N ALA A 72 4.98 -6.56 -5.49
CA ALA A 72 5.46 -6.50 -6.85
C ALA A 72 6.70 -7.38 -7.02
N GLN A 73 7.70 -7.28 -6.12
CA GLN A 73 8.91 -8.11 -6.15
C GLN A 73 8.62 -9.62 -6.12
N VAL A 74 7.66 -10.05 -5.28
CA VAL A 74 7.24 -11.47 -5.26
C VAL A 74 6.65 -11.89 -6.60
N LEU A 75 5.86 -11.02 -7.25
CA LEU A 75 5.31 -11.28 -8.57
C LEU A 75 6.39 -11.29 -9.66
N MET A 76 7.40 -10.43 -9.56
CA MET A 76 8.55 -10.40 -10.49
C MET A 76 9.26 -11.74 -10.47
N THR A 77 9.62 -12.25 -9.29
CA THR A 77 10.30 -13.55 -9.14
C THR A 77 9.48 -14.72 -9.68
N ARG A 78 8.14 -14.64 -9.57
CA ARG A 78 7.25 -15.73 -9.94
C ARG A 78 6.84 -15.74 -11.41
N TYR A 79 6.71 -14.56 -12.03
CA TYR A 79 6.11 -14.40 -13.35
C TYR A 79 7.00 -13.66 -14.36
N ASP A 80 8.26 -13.38 -14.01
CA ASP A 80 9.23 -12.67 -14.83
C ASP A 80 8.69 -11.34 -15.39
N ILE A 81 7.94 -10.63 -14.53
CA ILE A 81 7.44 -9.29 -14.84
C ILE A 81 8.45 -8.23 -14.40
N LEU A 82 8.57 -7.16 -15.18
CA LEU A 82 9.40 -6.00 -14.82
C LEU A 82 8.55 -4.99 -14.05
N CYS A 83 9.11 -4.37 -13.02
CA CYS A 83 8.49 -3.26 -12.32
C CYS A 83 9.51 -2.14 -12.13
N SER A 84 9.04 -0.90 -12.14
CA SER A 84 9.87 0.29 -11.92
C SER A 84 9.14 1.27 -11.01
N VAL A 85 9.89 2.04 -10.24
CA VAL A 85 9.38 3.12 -9.39
C VAL A 85 9.88 4.46 -9.94
N ILE A 86 8.97 5.42 -10.05
CA ILE A 86 9.27 6.82 -10.28
C ILE A 86 9.13 7.56 -8.96
N PHE A 87 10.06 8.46 -8.65
CA PHE A 87 10.01 9.39 -7.54
C PHE A 87 9.90 10.81 -8.10
N PHE A 88 9.05 11.63 -7.50
CA PHE A 88 8.84 13.04 -7.83
C PHE A 88 9.00 13.90 -6.59
N ASP A 89 9.66 15.05 -6.75
CA ASP A 89 9.77 16.13 -5.76
C ASP A 89 9.29 17.43 -6.42
N LEU A 90 8.33 18.12 -5.82
CA LEU A 90 7.80 19.38 -6.39
C LEU A 90 8.79 20.52 -6.12
N ASN A 91 9.34 21.09 -7.19
CA ASN A 91 10.33 22.15 -7.09
C ASN A 91 9.71 23.41 -6.50
N ASP A 92 10.42 24.01 -5.55
CA ASP A 92 10.04 25.28 -4.91
C ASP A 92 8.65 25.28 -4.22
N PHE A 93 8.08 24.11 -3.92
CA PHE A 93 6.75 24.03 -3.30
C PHE A 93 6.68 24.73 -1.94
N LYS A 94 7.76 24.73 -1.16
CA LYS A 94 7.84 25.53 0.07
C LYS A 94 7.64 27.03 -0.19
N LYS A 95 8.17 27.59 -1.29
CA LYS A 95 7.97 29.01 -1.65
C LYS A 95 6.50 29.31 -1.96
N VAL A 96 5.77 28.34 -2.53
CA VAL A 96 4.32 28.45 -2.73
C VAL A 96 3.60 28.56 -1.38
N ASN A 97 3.91 27.67 -0.44
CA ASN A 97 3.32 27.73 0.91
C ASN A 97 3.66 29.03 1.65
N ASP A 98 4.91 29.46 1.58
CA ASP A 98 5.37 30.68 2.27
C ASP A 98 4.73 31.95 1.69
N ARG A 99 4.46 31.98 0.37
CA ARG A 99 3.89 33.15 -0.33
C ARG A 99 2.38 33.19 -0.32
N PHE A 100 1.71 32.05 -0.47
CA PHE A 100 0.26 31.97 -0.70
C PHE A 100 -0.51 31.26 0.42
N GLY A 101 0.21 30.71 1.40
CA GLY A 101 -0.34 29.97 2.52
C GLY A 101 -0.57 28.49 2.20
N HIS A 102 -0.61 27.70 3.27
CA HIS A 102 -0.75 26.24 3.19
C HIS A 102 -2.04 25.78 2.49
N SER A 103 -3.14 26.53 2.58
CA SER A 103 -4.39 26.17 1.90
C SER A 103 -4.21 26.07 0.38
N ILE A 104 -3.46 27.01 -0.22
CA ILE A 104 -3.20 27.02 -1.66
C ILE A 104 -2.24 25.90 -2.05
N GLY A 105 -1.23 25.64 -1.20
CA GLY A 105 -0.35 24.48 -1.39
C GLY A 105 -1.11 23.16 -1.34
N ASP A 106 -2.03 23.01 -0.39
CA ASP A 106 -2.87 21.82 -0.24
C ASP A 106 -3.77 21.61 -1.47
N ASP A 107 -4.41 22.67 -1.97
CA ASP A 107 -5.22 22.61 -3.21
C ASP A 107 -4.36 22.19 -4.42
N LEU A 108 -3.15 22.71 -4.52
CA LEU A 108 -2.21 22.34 -5.58
C LEU A 108 -1.77 20.87 -5.47
N LEU A 109 -1.49 20.38 -4.26
CA LEU A 109 -1.15 18.97 -4.01
C LEU A 109 -2.29 18.03 -4.37
N ILE A 110 -3.53 18.40 -4.04
CA ILE A 110 -4.72 17.63 -4.42
C ILE A 110 -4.80 17.50 -5.94
N LYS A 111 -4.70 18.63 -6.67
CA LYS A 111 -4.78 18.66 -8.13
C LYS A 111 -3.66 17.85 -8.80
N ILE A 112 -2.44 17.94 -8.26
CA ILE A 112 -1.30 17.14 -8.73
C ILE A 112 -1.53 15.65 -8.49
N GLY A 113 -2.00 15.25 -7.31
CA GLY A 113 -2.31 13.86 -7.01
C GLY A 113 -3.39 13.28 -7.90
N GLU A 114 -4.47 14.02 -8.17
CA GLU A 114 -5.52 13.65 -9.10
C GLU A 114 -5.00 13.50 -10.54
N THR A 115 -4.12 14.42 -10.96
CA THR A 115 -3.46 14.39 -12.27
C THR A 115 -2.59 13.15 -12.42
N LEU A 116 -1.76 12.84 -11.43
CA LEU A 116 -0.94 11.64 -11.44
C LEU A 116 -1.80 10.37 -11.47
N LYS A 117 -2.82 10.30 -10.61
CA LYS A 117 -3.71 9.14 -10.49
C LYS A 117 -4.49 8.87 -11.77
N SER A 118 -4.98 9.91 -12.45
CA SER A 118 -5.71 9.78 -13.71
C SER A 118 -4.81 9.49 -14.93
N ALA A 119 -3.51 9.77 -14.82
CA ALA A 119 -2.56 9.58 -15.90
C ALA A 119 -1.85 8.20 -15.88
N VAL A 120 -2.01 7.42 -14.81
CA VAL A 120 -1.47 6.06 -14.70
C VAL A 120 -2.55 5.00 -15.00
N ARG A 121 -2.13 3.74 -15.21
CA ARG A 121 -3.06 2.63 -15.45
C ARG A 121 -3.66 2.13 -14.13
N ASP A 122 -4.78 1.42 -14.19
CA ASP A 122 -5.42 0.81 -13.01
C ASP A 122 -4.52 -0.17 -12.24
N CYS A 123 -3.55 -0.79 -12.93
CA CYS A 123 -2.59 -1.68 -12.29
C CYS A 123 -1.46 -0.93 -11.58
N ASP A 124 -1.20 0.32 -11.95
CA ASP A 124 -0.14 1.14 -11.40
C ASP A 124 -0.62 1.83 -10.12
N MET A 125 0.31 2.30 -9.30
CA MET A 125 0.00 2.86 -8.00
C MET A 125 0.68 4.22 -7.83
N VAL A 126 -0.11 5.25 -7.50
CA VAL A 126 0.39 6.57 -7.09
C VAL A 126 0.31 6.68 -5.58
N ALA A 127 1.37 7.15 -4.96
CA ALA A 127 1.42 7.41 -3.54
C ALA A 127 2.08 8.75 -3.21
N ARG A 128 1.60 9.41 -2.16
CA ARG A 128 2.30 10.52 -1.51
C ARG A 128 3.19 9.95 -0.42
N ILE A 129 4.46 10.31 -0.47
CA ILE A 129 5.51 9.75 0.39
C ILE A 129 6.04 10.75 1.41
N GLY A 130 5.93 12.04 1.11
CA GLY A 130 6.35 13.16 1.96
C GLY A 130 5.40 14.35 1.85
N GLY A 131 5.88 15.55 2.20
CA GLY A 131 5.09 16.78 2.12
C GLY A 131 4.70 17.12 0.67
N ASP A 132 5.70 17.16 -0.20
CA ASP A 132 5.63 17.54 -1.60
C ASP A 132 6.21 16.46 -2.53
N GLU A 133 6.41 15.27 -1.97
CA GLU A 133 7.02 14.14 -2.66
C GLU A 133 5.96 13.10 -3.03
N PHE A 134 6.01 12.64 -4.28
CA PHE A 134 5.16 11.59 -4.82
C PHE A 134 6.00 10.44 -5.37
N ALA A 135 5.42 9.25 -5.38
CA ALA A 135 6.01 8.10 -6.04
C ALA A 135 4.96 7.33 -6.84
N VAL A 136 5.39 6.76 -7.95
CA VAL A 136 4.57 5.94 -8.84
C VAL A 136 5.22 4.59 -9.04
N LEU A 137 4.55 3.52 -8.63
CA LEU A 137 4.94 2.15 -8.95
C LEU A 137 4.27 1.73 -10.27
N LEU A 138 5.09 1.39 -11.26
CA LEU A 138 4.67 0.95 -12.58
C LEU A 138 4.89 -0.56 -12.72
N PHE A 139 3.81 -1.29 -13.02
CA PHE A 139 3.87 -2.72 -13.29
C PHE A 139 4.14 -2.98 -14.78
N LYS A 140 4.79 -4.11 -15.08
CA LYS A 140 5.15 -4.53 -16.45
C LYS A 140 5.84 -3.43 -17.24
N THR A 141 6.74 -2.70 -16.57
CA THR A 141 7.38 -1.51 -17.13
C THR A 141 8.88 -1.54 -16.85
N ASN A 142 9.68 -1.45 -17.91
CA ASN A 142 11.13 -1.38 -17.80
C ASN A 142 11.60 0.07 -17.52
N VAL A 143 12.89 0.25 -17.23
CA VAL A 143 13.44 1.56 -16.84
C VAL A 143 13.31 2.62 -17.94
N ALA A 144 13.49 2.26 -19.21
CA ALA A 144 13.40 3.21 -20.32
C ALA A 144 11.96 3.70 -20.52
N GLU A 145 10.99 2.78 -20.47
CA GLU A 145 9.56 3.11 -20.49
C GLU A 145 9.17 3.95 -19.28
N ALA A 146 9.66 3.60 -18.09
CA ALA A 146 9.41 4.35 -16.87
C ALA A 146 9.97 5.77 -16.94
N LYS A 147 11.15 6.00 -17.54
CA LYS A 147 11.68 7.34 -17.80
C LYS A 147 10.80 8.14 -18.76
N ALA A 148 10.32 7.53 -19.85
CA ALA A 148 9.40 8.20 -20.77
C ALA A 148 8.06 8.56 -20.08
N ARG A 149 7.55 7.67 -19.23
CA ARG A 149 6.36 7.93 -18.40
C ARG A 149 6.61 9.04 -17.39
N ALA A 150 7.75 9.04 -16.71
CA ALA A 150 8.13 10.06 -15.75
C ALA A 150 8.18 11.44 -16.39
N ALA A 151 8.82 11.57 -17.56
CA ALA A 151 8.85 12.82 -18.32
C ALA A 151 7.44 13.30 -18.71
N SER A 152 6.58 12.40 -19.21
CA SER A 152 5.20 12.76 -19.56
C SER A 152 4.37 13.19 -18.35
N LEU A 153 4.54 12.53 -17.20
CA LEU A 153 3.85 12.89 -15.95
C LEU A 153 4.37 14.22 -15.42
N ALA A 154 5.68 14.49 -15.49
CA ALA A 154 6.28 15.76 -15.09
C ALA A 154 5.72 16.93 -15.92
N CYS A 155 5.53 16.76 -17.24
CA CYS A 155 4.87 17.77 -18.06
C CYS A 155 3.43 18.04 -17.59
N ARG A 156 2.66 16.99 -17.30
CA ARG A 156 1.28 17.13 -16.80
C ARG A 156 1.21 17.82 -15.43
N ILE A 157 2.19 17.58 -14.56
CA ILE A 157 2.34 18.30 -13.29
C ILE A 157 2.56 19.79 -13.55
N ALA A 158 3.49 20.12 -14.46
CA ALA A 158 3.82 21.51 -14.79
C ALA A 158 2.65 22.28 -15.43
N GLU A 159 1.70 21.58 -16.07
CA GLU A 159 0.46 22.17 -16.60
C GLU A 159 -0.57 22.48 -15.50
N GLN A 160 -0.44 21.88 -14.30
CA GLN A 160 -1.37 22.14 -13.20
C GLN A 160 -1.09 23.49 -12.56
N HIS A 161 -2.17 24.22 -12.32
CA HIS A 161 -2.13 25.53 -11.67
C HIS A 161 -3.38 25.77 -10.82
N ILE A 162 -3.24 26.65 -9.84
CA ILE A 162 -4.35 27.26 -9.11
C ILE A 162 -4.55 28.67 -9.67
N ASP A 163 -5.78 28.96 -10.09
CA ASP A 163 -6.20 30.28 -10.56
C ASP A 163 -6.45 31.20 -9.37
N MET A 164 -5.62 32.22 -9.21
CA MET A 164 -5.85 33.30 -8.27
C MET A 164 -6.22 34.58 -9.04
N ALA A 165 -6.92 35.51 -8.38
CA ALA A 165 -7.35 36.75 -9.00
C ALA A 165 -6.21 37.59 -9.63
N SER A 166 -4.96 37.39 -9.16
CA SER A 166 -3.78 38.16 -9.59
C SER A 166 -2.74 37.35 -10.36
N GLU A 167 -2.71 36.02 -10.27
CA GLU A 167 -1.69 35.19 -10.91
C GLU A 167 -2.06 33.70 -10.97
N LEU A 168 -1.36 32.95 -11.82
CA LEU A 168 -1.42 31.49 -11.88
C LEU A 168 -0.31 30.91 -11.02
N ILE A 169 -0.66 29.99 -10.11
CA ILE A 169 0.30 29.34 -9.22
C ILE A 169 0.53 27.92 -9.73
N SER A 170 1.72 27.64 -10.24
CA SER A 170 2.14 26.33 -10.76
C SER A 170 3.49 25.91 -10.18
N VAL A 171 3.79 24.62 -10.23
CA VAL A 171 5.10 24.05 -9.85
C VAL A 171 5.60 23.10 -10.92
N SER A 172 6.92 23.02 -11.06
CA SER A 172 7.56 21.92 -11.79
C SER A 172 7.96 20.80 -10.83
N SER A 173 8.36 19.65 -11.36
CA SER A 173 8.81 18.52 -10.55
C SER A 173 10.16 18.01 -11.03
N ALA A 174 11.08 17.78 -10.08
CA ALA A 174 12.21 16.90 -10.32
C ALA A 174 11.75 15.44 -10.21
N TRP A 175 12.38 14.53 -10.96
CA TRP A 175 12.01 13.12 -10.92
C TRP A 175 13.17 12.19 -11.19
N GLY A 176 13.04 10.96 -10.68
CA GLY A 176 14.05 9.91 -10.80
C GLY A 176 13.39 8.55 -10.88
N VAL A 177 14.09 7.60 -11.53
CA VAL A 177 13.53 6.27 -11.82
C VAL A 177 14.47 5.20 -11.29
N SER A 178 13.89 4.17 -10.69
CA SER A 178 14.58 2.99 -10.20
C SER A 178 13.86 1.72 -10.67
N PRO A 179 14.54 0.77 -11.32
CA PRO A 179 13.99 -0.57 -11.47
C PRO A 179 13.83 -1.25 -10.11
N CYS A 180 12.78 -2.07 -9.99
CA CYS A 180 12.67 -2.99 -8.88
C CYS A 180 13.58 -4.19 -9.13
N TYR A 181 14.29 -4.64 -8.10
CA TYR A 181 15.06 -5.90 -8.13
C TYR A 181 14.54 -6.85 -7.05
N PRO A 182 14.48 -8.17 -7.28
CA PRO A 182 13.97 -9.13 -6.30
C PRO A 182 14.71 -9.11 -4.95
N ASP A 183 16.04 -8.87 -4.98
CA ASP A 183 16.90 -8.95 -3.80
C ASP A 183 16.99 -7.64 -3.00
N ASP A 184 16.45 -6.55 -3.55
CA ASP A 184 16.40 -5.27 -2.85
C ASP A 184 15.29 -5.24 -1.81
N THR A 185 15.43 -4.42 -0.79
CA THR A 185 14.28 -4.00 0.01
C THR A 185 13.49 -2.89 -0.70
N PRO A 186 12.17 -2.77 -0.48
CA PRO A 186 11.38 -1.66 -1.02
C PRO A 186 11.95 -0.27 -0.72
N LYS A 187 12.58 -0.12 0.45
CA LYS A 187 13.22 1.13 0.86
C LYS A 187 14.47 1.44 0.01
N GLN A 188 15.27 0.43 -0.34
CA GLN A 188 16.43 0.61 -1.23
C GLN A 188 16.01 1.02 -2.63
N ILE A 189 14.91 0.43 -3.16
CA ILE A 189 14.37 0.80 -4.47
C ILE A 189 13.94 2.28 -4.47
N LEU A 190 13.19 2.71 -3.45
CA LEU A 190 12.76 4.11 -3.30
C LEU A 190 13.95 5.05 -3.16
N HIS A 191 14.92 4.72 -2.31
CA HIS A 191 16.12 5.52 -2.11
C HIS A 191 16.96 5.64 -3.40
N ARG A 192 16.99 4.61 -4.24
CA ARG A 192 17.65 4.69 -5.55
C ARG A 192 16.91 5.63 -6.50
N ALA A 193 15.58 5.64 -6.49
CA ALA A 193 14.79 6.56 -7.31
C ALA A 193 14.98 8.01 -6.87
N ASP A 194 14.95 8.26 -5.57
CA ASP A 194 15.24 9.56 -4.94
C ASP A 194 16.65 10.06 -5.29
N ARG A 195 17.67 9.20 -5.16
CA ARG A 195 19.03 9.56 -5.59
C ARG A 195 19.13 9.92 -7.07
N ALA A 196 18.49 9.17 -7.95
CA ALA A 196 18.49 9.47 -9.38
C ALA A 196 17.79 10.81 -9.69
N MET A 197 16.77 11.17 -8.91
CA MET A 197 16.08 12.45 -8.97
C MET A 197 17.02 13.59 -8.55
N TYR A 198 17.70 13.42 -7.42
CA TYR A 198 18.65 14.41 -6.91
C TYR A 198 19.81 14.67 -7.87
N GLU A 199 20.40 13.61 -8.44
CA GLU A 199 21.48 13.71 -9.43
C GLU A 199 21.03 14.54 -10.66
N THR A 200 19.80 14.33 -11.14
CA THR A 200 19.25 15.09 -12.28
C THR A 200 18.95 16.55 -11.92
N LYS A 201 18.50 16.82 -10.68
CA LYS A 201 18.19 18.18 -10.20
C LYS A 201 19.44 19.05 -10.11
N VAL A 202 20.54 18.49 -9.57
CA VAL A 202 21.83 19.20 -9.48
C VAL A 202 22.40 19.52 -10.86
N ASP A 203 22.28 18.62 -11.84
CA ASP A 203 22.77 18.84 -13.20
C ASP A 203 22.00 19.94 -13.96
N GLN A 204 20.76 20.26 -13.58
CA GLN A 204 19.97 21.33 -14.19
C GLN A 204 20.15 22.69 -13.51
N ASP A 205 20.58 22.69 -12.25
CA ASP A 205 20.86 23.90 -11.46
C ASP A 205 22.35 24.33 -11.53
N SER A 206 23.23 23.55 -12.17
CA SER A 206 24.67 23.82 -12.36
C SER A 206 24.99 24.43 -13.71
#